data_AF-A0A160VUZ0-F1
#
_entry.id   AF-A0A160VUZ0-F1
#
_cell.length_a   1.000
_cell.length_b   1.000
_cell.length_c   1.000
_cell.angle_alpha   90.00
_cell.angle_beta   90.00
_cell.angle_gamma   90.00
#
_symmetry.space_group_name_H-M   'P 1'
#
loop_
_entity.id
_entity.type
_entity.pdbx_description
1 polymer ?
#
loop_
_entity_poly.entity_id
_entity_poly.type
_entity_poly.pdbx_seq_one_letter_code
_entity_poly.pdbx_strand_id
1 'polypeptide(L)'
;MKFNMKIIPIIIFAFAFIMQIVLLPPWDTLTYDGALYINIARNLAKNPTSFTYQGIYMMYRPPLYPYTLSLFYHFIHDPLTQLKVARVVSAFFFALTASLVYLLSLELFGNFIKGTVASLFFMFNGLALTMGGRELVHSEFTFFYTLAIYFLYTGRKRGEPHRIYLAFISAGLAVLTRYTGLSIIPVFLAYLWLTDYWGWVKKKEYCIGFMLFFLVLLPWLYLGHLHYGGYFRPFKIANRVVTLDKPVSVSDFLTLLFNDVGVVLPALAVLGLLKQKQDERGYLLISWLFIGFIMIMIVTHKETRFITFLSPVIGVLAAEGIELIGRISEVVIARAGIKNIKPWLVTLALAILLIIPVAQKGFDLKERWNSIGVQESHVLKYASEKYPAEKLLVSPSLYTMAGFYYPKAEVEMILRRKSIEEKIARGYYDVIIHENPSVYLNILTSRKYVKVEEFYGGKLEIFIRR
;
A
#
# COMPACT_ATOMS: atom_id res chain seq x y z
N MET A 1 39.88 -0.29 -7.04
CA MET A 1 38.92 0.82 -6.79
C MET A 1 38.10 0.49 -5.54
N LYS A 2 38.29 1.18 -4.40
CA LYS A 2 37.44 0.98 -3.22
C LYS A 2 36.09 1.65 -3.51
N PHE A 3 35.09 0.89 -3.94
CA PHE A 3 33.74 1.43 -4.13
C PHE A 3 33.24 1.96 -2.77
N ASN A 4 32.86 3.24 -2.72
CA ASN A 4 32.29 3.81 -1.50
C ASN A 4 30.90 3.22 -1.29
N MET A 5 30.80 2.20 -0.42
CA MET A 5 29.55 1.47 -0.15
C MET A 5 28.40 2.39 0.31
N LYS A 6 28.71 3.61 0.78
CA LYS A 6 27.71 4.62 1.15
C LYS A 6 26.91 5.17 -0.03
N ILE A 7 27.42 5.05 -1.27
CA ILE A 7 26.76 5.58 -2.47
C ILE A 7 25.70 4.60 -3.00
N ILE A 8 25.84 3.30 -2.75
CA ILE A 8 24.95 2.27 -3.31
C ILE A 8 23.47 2.48 -2.91
N PRO A 9 23.12 2.77 -1.64
CA PRO A 9 21.73 3.06 -1.27
C PRO A 9 21.13 4.25 -2.03
N ILE A 10 21.95 5.25 -2.36
CA ILE A 10 21.52 6.45 -3.11
C ILE A 10 21.26 6.09 -4.57
N ILE A 11 22.12 5.24 -5.17
CA ILE A 11 21.90 4.74 -6.53
C ILE A 11 20.62 3.90 -6.59
N ILE A 12 20.39 3.01 -5.61
CA ILE A 12 19.17 2.21 -5.52
C ILE A 12 17.94 3.11 -5.37
N PHE A 13 18.02 4.14 -4.52
CA PHE A 13 16.96 5.12 -4.36
C PHE A 13 16.64 5.81 -5.69
N ALA A 14 17.66 6.39 -6.34
CA ALA A 14 17.50 7.13 -7.58
C ALA A 14 16.93 6.24 -8.69
N PHE A 15 17.45 5.02 -8.84
CA PHE A 15 16.94 4.05 -9.81
C PHE A 15 15.48 3.69 -9.54
N ALA A 16 15.13 3.31 -8.30
CA ALA A 16 13.76 2.97 -7.91
C ALA A 16 12.79 4.14 -8.13
N PHE A 17 13.21 5.36 -7.78
CA PHE A 17 12.40 6.56 -7.91
C PHE A 17 12.17 6.91 -9.37
N ILE A 18 13.24 7.00 -10.18
CA ILE A 18 13.13 7.27 -11.63
C ILE A 18 12.25 6.23 -12.30
N MET A 19 12.45 4.94 -11.97
CA MET A 19 11.61 3.86 -12.48
C MET A 19 10.13 4.12 -12.17
N GLN A 20 9.77 4.45 -10.93
CA GLN A 20 8.37 4.73 -10.58
C GLN A 20 7.83 6.02 -11.21
N ILE A 21 8.66 7.04 -11.41
CA ILE A 21 8.27 8.28 -12.09
C ILE A 21 7.94 8.01 -13.56
N VAL A 22 8.78 7.24 -14.26
CA VAL A 22 8.55 6.83 -15.66
C VAL A 22 7.30 5.94 -15.76
N LEU A 23 7.09 5.10 -14.75
CA LEU A 23 5.97 4.17 -14.68
C LEU A 23 4.77 4.73 -13.92
N LEU A 24 4.62 6.06 -13.80
CA LEU A 24 3.44 6.61 -13.14
C LEU A 24 2.16 6.15 -13.87
N PRO A 25 1.09 5.77 -13.13
CA PRO A 25 -0.18 5.45 -13.75
C PRO A 25 -0.71 6.62 -14.60
N PRO A 26 -1.48 6.35 -15.67
CA PRO A 26 -2.17 7.38 -16.44
C PRO A 26 -3.11 8.27 -15.58
N TRP A 27 -3.37 9.51 -16.00
CA TRP A 27 -4.09 10.50 -15.17
C TRP A 27 -5.56 10.09 -14.88
N ASP A 28 -6.14 9.32 -15.78
CA ASP A 28 -7.50 8.76 -15.78
C ASP A 28 -7.64 7.50 -14.92
N THR A 29 -6.58 7.05 -14.26
CA THR A 29 -6.60 5.83 -13.45
C THR A 29 -6.76 6.13 -11.96
N LEU A 30 -7.93 6.58 -11.54
CA LEU A 30 -8.20 6.91 -10.15
C LEU A 30 -8.98 5.82 -9.44
N THR A 31 -8.45 5.34 -8.32
CA THR A 31 -9.15 4.36 -7.48
C THR A 31 -10.11 5.02 -6.49
N TYR A 32 -11.16 4.29 -6.07
CA TYR A 32 -12.10 4.76 -5.05
C TYR A 32 -11.41 5.16 -3.74
N ASP A 33 -10.51 4.30 -3.24
CA ASP A 33 -9.72 4.57 -2.03
C ASP A 33 -8.77 5.77 -2.23
N GLY A 34 -8.14 5.85 -3.40
CA GLY A 34 -7.26 6.95 -3.77
C GLY A 34 -7.95 8.31 -3.74
N ALA A 35 -9.10 8.40 -4.41
CA ALA A 35 -9.94 9.60 -4.40
C ALA A 35 -10.33 9.99 -2.97
N LEU A 36 -10.68 9.02 -2.13
CA LEU A 36 -11.02 9.27 -0.74
C LEU A 36 -9.84 9.86 0.06
N TYR A 37 -8.64 9.28 -0.05
CA TYR A 37 -7.47 9.80 0.65
C TYR A 37 -7.12 11.23 0.21
N ILE A 38 -7.23 11.51 -1.09
CA ILE A 38 -7.00 12.85 -1.65
C ILE A 38 -8.04 13.84 -1.10
N ASN A 39 -9.32 13.47 -1.06
CA ASN A 39 -10.38 14.34 -0.54
C ASN A 39 -10.21 14.63 0.96
N ILE A 40 -9.86 13.62 1.77
CA ILE A 40 -9.56 13.83 3.19
C ILE A 40 -8.35 14.75 3.36
N ALA A 41 -7.27 14.51 2.62
CA ALA A 41 -6.07 15.34 2.65
C ALA A 41 -6.36 16.80 2.28
N ARG A 42 -7.28 17.04 1.32
CA ARG A 42 -7.72 18.39 0.94
C ARG A 42 -8.46 19.10 2.09
N ASN A 43 -9.27 18.37 2.85
CA ASN A 43 -9.95 18.91 4.02
C ASN A 43 -8.96 19.20 5.15
N LEU A 44 -7.99 18.30 5.38
CA LEU A 44 -6.91 18.48 6.34
C LEU A 44 -6.02 19.68 6.03
N ALA A 45 -5.74 19.94 4.76
CA ALA A 45 -4.94 21.08 4.32
C ALA A 45 -5.59 22.45 4.64
N LYS A 46 -6.94 22.48 4.72
CA LYS A 46 -7.71 23.66 5.15
C LYS A 46 -7.86 23.74 6.66
N ASN A 47 -8.10 22.60 7.31
CA ASN A 47 -8.22 22.51 8.76
C ASN A 47 -7.65 21.15 9.22
N PRO A 48 -6.56 21.11 10.00
CA PRO A 48 -5.88 19.87 10.39
C PRO A 48 -6.74 18.93 11.26
N THR A 49 -7.86 19.41 11.79
CA THR A 49 -8.82 18.59 12.55
C THR A 49 -9.93 17.99 11.67
N SER A 50 -10.06 18.44 10.43
CA SER A 50 -11.11 18.02 9.49
C SER A 50 -10.74 16.72 8.76
N PHE A 51 -10.58 15.63 9.54
CA PHE A 51 -10.41 14.28 8.99
C PHE A 51 -11.77 13.74 8.49
N THR A 52 -12.34 14.41 7.49
CA THR A 52 -13.70 14.18 7.02
C THR A 52 -13.76 13.98 5.51
N TYR A 53 -14.80 13.31 5.05
CA TYR A 53 -15.23 13.29 3.66
C TYR A 53 -16.73 13.56 3.61
N GLN A 54 -17.16 14.57 2.84
CA GLN A 54 -18.56 15.01 2.76
C GLN A 54 -19.19 15.25 4.15
N GLY A 55 -18.44 15.90 5.06
CA GLY A 55 -18.86 16.18 6.43
C GLY A 55 -18.85 14.98 7.38
N ILE A 56 -18.62 13.76 6.88
CA ILE A 56 -18.57 12.54 7.69
C ILE A 56 -17.15 12.31 8.17
N TYR A 57 -16.96 12.04 9.46
CA TYR A 57 -15.66 11.73 10.04
C TYR A 57 -15.16 10.37 9.57
N MET A 58 -13.89 10.30 9.11
CA MET A 58 -13.34 9.13 8.41
C MET A 58 -12.25 8.39 9.19
N MET A 59 -12.04 8.69 10.48
CA MET A 59 -10.93 8.11 11.26
C MET A 59 -11.00 6.61 11.56
N TYR A 60 -12.01 5.89 11.06
CA TYR A 60 -11.89 4.43 10.98
C TYR A 60 -10.78 4.00 10.02
N ARG A 61 -10.34 4.89 9.12
CA ARG A 61 -9.10 4.77 8.35
C ARG A 61 -7.96 5.43 9.12
N PRO A 62 -6.78 4.79 9.20
CA PRO A 62 -5.62 5.40 9.84
C PRO A 62 -5.17 6.69 9.14
N PRO A 63 -4.67 7.67 9.90
CA PRO A 63 -4.63 9.04 9.40
C PRO A 63 -3.32 9.48 8.73
N LEU A 64 -2.22 8.72 8.85
CA LEU A 64 -0.89 9.22 8.50
C LEU A 64 -0.79 9.62 7.02
N TYR A 65 -1.23 8.76 6.09
CA TYR A 65 -1.11 9.04 4.67
C TYR A 65 -1.90 10.30 4.23
N PRO A 66 -3.19 10.49 4.60
CA PRO A 66 -3.86 11.76 4.37
C PRO A 66 -3.15 12.98 4.97
N TYR A 67 -2.56 12.86 6.17
CA TYR A 67 -1.76 13.95 6.75
C TYR A 67 -0.51 14.24 5.93
N THR A 68 0.23 13.21 5.49
CA THR A 68 1.39 13.35 4.61
C THR A 68 1.03 14.09 3.32
N LEU A 69 -0.10 13.73 2.69
CA LEU A 69 -0.58 14.43 1.49
C LEU A 69 -1.00 15.89 1.79
N SER A 70 -1.64 16.13 2.94
CA SER A 70 -2.16 17.45 3.29
C SER A 70 -1.08 18.54 3.38
N LEU A 71 0.16 18.16 3.73
CA LEU A 71 1.32 19.06 3.76
C LEU A 71 1.56 19.74 2.41
N PHE A 72 1.37 19.00 1.31
CA PHE A 72 1.55 19.54 -0.04
C PHE A 72 0.30 20.26 -0.56
N TYR A 73 -0.88 19.79 -0.15
CA TYR A 73 -2.16 20.32 -0.65
C TYR A 73 -2.51 21.70 -0.09
N HIS A 74 -1.80 22.17 0.94
CA HIS A 74 -1.88 23.56 1.38
C HIS A 74 -1.47 24.54 0.25
N PHE A 75 -0.56 24.12 -0.63
CA PHE A 75 -0.06 24.94 -1.73
C PHE A 75 -0.67 24.55 -3.09
N ILE A 76 -1.21 23.34 -3.21
CA ILE A 76 -1.68 22.76 -4.47
C ILE A 76 -3.19 22.53 -4.40
N HIS A 77 -3.93 23.30 -5.20
CA HIS A 77 -5.40 23.31 -5.19
C HIS A 77 -6.03 22.55 -6.36
N ASP A 78 -5.32 22.43 -7.48
CA ASP A 78 -5.80 21.72 -8.67
C ASP A 78 -5.91 20.20 -8.43
N PRO A 79 -7.08 19.56 -8.63
CA PRO A 79 -7.27 18.14 -8.35
C PRO A 79 -6.32 17.21 -9.10
N LEU A 80 -6.06 17.45 -10.39
CA LEU A 80 -5.18 16.57 -11.18
C LEU A 80 -3.72 16.68 -10.72
N THR A 81 -3.28 17.85 -10.32
CA THR A 81 -1.96 18.07 -9.72
C THR A 81 -1.87 17.41 -8.34
N GLN A 82 -2.94 17.48 -7.51
CA GLN A 82 -3.03 16.75 -6.24
C GLN A 82 -2.87 15.22 -6.43
N LEU A 83 -3.51 14.64 -7.45
CA LEU A 83 -3.35 13.24 -7.81
C LEU A 83 -1.91 12.89 -8.17
N LYS A 84 -1.25 13.71 -9.01
CA LYS A 84 0.17 13.53 -9.34
C LYS A 84 1.05 13.55 -8.09
N VAL A 85 0.82 14.50 -7.18
CA VAL A 85 1.55 14.58 -5.90
C VAL A 85 1.36 13.33 -5.06
N ALA A 86 0.14 12.82 -4.93
CA ALA A 86 -0.11 11.59 -4.16
C ALA A 86 0.66 10.39 -4.71
N ARG A 87 0.75 10.29 -6.04
CA ARG A 87 1.53 9.23 -6.71
C ARG A 87 3.04 9.42 -6.55
N VAL A 88 3.54 10.65 -6.63
CA VAL A 88 4.96 10.97 -6.39
C VAL A 88 5.37 10.68 -4.94
N VAL A 89 4.53 11.04 -3.96
CA VAL A 89 4.74 10.70 -2.54
C VAL A 89 4.85 9.18 -2.37
N SER A 90 3.97 8.43 -3.02
CA SER A 90 3.98 6.96 -2.96
C SER A 90 5.25 6.40 -3.62
N ALA A 91 5.67 6.96 -4.77
CA ALA A 91 6.91 6.57 -5.47
C ALA A 91 8.16 6.86 -4.63
N PHE A 92 8.15 7.97 -3.88
CA PHE A 92 9.22 8.34 -2.96
C PHE A 92 9.37 7.31 -1.83
N PHE A 93 8.27 6.93 -1.16
CA PHE A 93 8.31 5.90 -0.12
C PHE A 93 8.66 4.50 -0.66
N PHE A 94 8.24 4.17 -1.88
CA PHE A 94 8.69 2.96 -2.56
C PHE A 94 10.22 2.96 -2.76
N ALA A 95 10.79 4.07 -3.24
CA ALA A 95 12.23 4.20 -3.44
C ALA A 95 13.02 4.16 -2.12
N LEU A 96 12.52 4.82 -1.07
CA LEU A 96 13.10 4.71 0.28
C LEU A 96 13.08 3.26 0.78
N THR A 97 11.99 2.53 0.54
CA THR A 97 11.87 1.11 0.91
C THR A 97 12.89 0.27 0.15
N ALA A 98 13.10 0.50 -1.14
CA ALA A 98 14.11 -0.24 -1.92
C ALA A 98 15.52 -0.05 -1.33
N SER A 99 15.91 1.19 -0.99
CA SER A 99 17.19 1.45 -0.32
C SER A 99 17.26 0.83 1.07
N LEU A 100 16.15 0.79 1.79
CA LEU A 100 16.09 0.16 3.11
C LEU A 100 16.20 -1.36 3.03
N VAL A 101 15.64 -2.00 2.01
CA VAL A 101 15.81 -3.44 1.71
C VAL A 101 17.28 -3.75 1.47
N TYR A 102 17.99 -2.90 0.72
CA TYR A 102 19.44 -3.01 0.54
C TYR A 102 20.17 -2.96 1.88
N LEU A 103 19.89 -1.92 2.68
CA LEU A 103 20.57 -1.71 3.97
C LEU A 103 20.28 -2.86 4.94
N LEU A 104 19.03 -3.31 5.03
CA LEU A 104 18.65 -4.43 5.87
C LEU A 104 19.36 -5.72 5.44
N SER A 105 19.38 -6.01 4.14
CA SER A 105 20.09 -7.18 3.61
C SER A 105 21.60 -7.12 3.85
N LEU A 106 22.20 -5.94 3.76
CA LEU A 106 23.61 -5.72 4.09
C LEU A 106 23.88 -5.98 5.58
N GLU A 107 22.98 -5.57 6.47
CA GLU A 107 23.10 -5.84 7.92
C GLU A 107 22.88 -7.32 8.26
N LEU A 108 22.02 -8.02 7.53
CA LEU A 108 21.73 -9.44 7.72
C LEU A 108 22.85 -10.34 7.20
N PHE A 109 23.47 -9.98 6.08
CA PHE A 109 24.37 -10.89 5.35
C PHE A 109 25.78 -10.36 5.10
N GLY A 110 26.07 -9.09 5.38
CA GLY A 110 27.39 -8.48 5.16
C GLY A 110 27.82 -8.42 3.69
N ASN A 111 26.89 -8.61 2.74
CA ASN A 111 27.19 -8.72 1.31
C ASN A 111 26.35 -7.74 0.50
N PHE A 112 27.02 -6.76 -0.13
CA PHE A 112 26.37 -5.72 -0.91
C PHE A 112 25.66 -6.27 -2.16
N ILE A 113 26.17 -7.33 -2.80
CA ILE A 113 25.55 -7.93 -3.99
C ILE A 113 24.20 -8.52 -3.63
N LYS A 114 24.11 -9.23 -2.49
CA LYS A 114 22.83 -9.74 -1.97
C LYS A 114 21.86 -8.60 -1.68
N GLY A 115 22.33 -7.51 -1.08
CA GLY A 115 21.49 -6.35 -0.84
C GLY A 115 20.95 -5.72 -2.12
N THR A 116 21.78 -5.62 -3.16
CA THR A 116 21.35 -5.12 -4.47
C THR A 116 20.32 -6.06 -5.10
N VAL A 117 20.57 -7.37 -5.10
CA VAL A 117 19.65 -8.39 -5.63
C VAL A 117 18.32 -8.40 -4.87
N ALA A 118 18.34 -8.31 -3.54
CA ALA A 118 17.14 -8.24 -2.72
C ALA A 118 16.29 -7.01 -3.06
N SER A 119 16.95 -5.87 -3.26
CA SER A 119 16.29 -4.62 -3.62
C SER A 119 15.69 -4.69 -5.02
N LEU A 120 16.37 -5.33 -5.98
CA LEU A 120 15.84 -5.57 -7.32
C LEU A 120 14.60 -6.47 -7.29
N PHE A 121 14.63 -7.58 -6.54
CA PHE A 121 13.43 -8.42 -6.38
C PHE A 121 12.28 -7.69 -5.68
N PHE A 122 12.56 -6.81 -4.71
CA PHE A 122 11.54 -5.93 -4.15
C PHE A 122 10.99 -4.97 -5.20
N MET A 123 11.86 -4.30 -5.98
CA MET A 123 11.45 -3.31 -6.97
C MET A 123 10.58 -3.91 -8.07
N PHE A 124 10.89 -5.12 -8.52
CA PHE A 124 10.17 -5.83 -9.57
C PHE A 124 9.10 -6.81 -9.06
N ASN A 125 8.92 -6.93 -7.74
CA ASN A 125 7.79 -7.66 -7.17
C ASN A 125 6.50 -6.99 -7.66
N GLY A 126 5.61 -7.74 -8.32
CA GLY A 126 4.47 -7.14 -9.00
C GLY A 126 3.56 -6.30 -8.12
N LEU A 127 3.34 -6.72 -6.87
CA LEU A 127 2.53 -5.96 -5.92
C LEU A 127 3.23 -4.66 -5.47
N ALA A 128 4.54 -4.72 -5.20
CA ALA A 128 5.30 -3.53 -4.81
C ALA A 128 5.43 -2.55 -5.99
N LEU A 129 5.74 -3.05 -7.19
CA LEU A 129 5.86 -2.26 -8.42
C LEU A 129 4.55 -1.54 -8.76
N THR A 130 3.42 -2.26 -8.69
CA THR A 130 2.10 -1.72 -9.03
C THR A 130 1.62 -0.69 -8.01
N MET A 131 1.78 -0.97 -6.72
CA MET A 131 1.35 -0.06 -5.66
C MET A 131 2.31 1.13 -5.49
N GLY A 132 3.58 0.98 -5.90
CA GLY A 132 4.65 1.95 -5.73
C GLY A 132 4.30 3.36 -6.22
N GLY A 133 3.69 3.47 -7.40
CA GLY A 133 3.32 4.75 -8.01
C GLY A 133 1.84 5.11 -7.93
N ARG A 134 1.03 4.40 -7.14
CA ARG A 134 -0.42 4.68 -7.01
C ARG A 134 -0.72 5.51 -5.78
N GLU A 135 -1.80 6.27 -5.83
CA GLU A 135 -2.32 7.14 -4.77
C GLU A 135 -2.92 6.37 -3.56
N LEU A 136 -2.22 5.33 -3.10
CA LEU A 136 -2.65 4.43 -2.03
C LEU A 136 -1.61 4.40 -0.89
N VAL A 137 -2.08 4.03 0.31
CA VAL A 137 -1.27 3.99 1.54
C VAL A 137 -0.12 2.96 1.54
N HIS A 138 -0.05 2.05 0.55
CA HIS A 138 0.75 0.83 0.62
C HIS A 138 2.26 1.10 0.66
N SER A 139 2.76 2.08 -0.11
CA SER A 139 4.20 2.38 -0.16
C SER A 139 4.70 2.99 1.15
N GLU A 140 3.96 3.96 1.70
CA GLU A 140 4.28 4.58 2.99
C GLU A 140 4.17 3.55 4.13
N PHE A 141 3.13 2.72 4.11
CA PHE A 141 2.97 1.61 5.06
C PHE A 141 4.16 0.65 5.02
N THR A 142 4.54 0.19 3.82
CA THR A 142 5.64 -0.77 3.64
C THR A 142 6.98 -0.18 4.10
N PHE A 143 7.20 1.11 3.87
CA PHE A 143 8.39 1.81 4.35
C PHE A 143 8.47 1.79 5.87
N PHE A 144 7.45 2.31 6.58
CA PHE A 144 7.48 2.37 8.05
C PHE A 144 7.51 0.98 8.69
N TYR A 145 6.84 -0.01 8.09
CA TYR A 145 6.89 -1.40 8.54
C TYR A 145 8.31 -1.97 8.42
N THR A 146 8.96 -1.77 7.28
CA THR A 146 10.34 -2.24 7.06
C THR A 146 11.34 -1.47 7.92
N LEU A 147 11.10 -0.18 8.16
CA LEU A 147 11.92 0.68 9.02
C LEU A 147 11.86 0.24 10.47
N ALA A 148 10.67 -0.14 10.93
CA ALA A 148 10.47 -0.74 12.25
C ALA A 148 11.30 -2.03 12.40
N ILE A 149 11.26 -2.92 11.42
CA ILE A 149 12.05 -4.17 11.39
C ILE A 149 13.55 -3.88 11.37
N TYR A 150 14.00 -2.96 10.50
CA TYR A 150 15.40 -2.59 10.37
C TYR A 150 15.98 -2.03 11.68
N PHE A 151 15.25 -1.12 12.32
CA PHE A 151 15.68 -0.54 13.58
C PHE A 151 15.65 -1.53 14.73
N LEU A 152 14.66 -2.43 14.79
CA LEU A 152 14.60 -3.46 15.82
C LEU A 152 15.81 -4.40 15.72
N TYR A 153 16.08 -4.91 14.52
CA TYR A 153 17.18 -5.83 14.27
C TYR A 153 18.54 -5.17 14.55
N THR A 154 18.79 -3.98 13.97
CA THR A 154 20.08 -3.30 14.15
C THR A 154 20.28 -2.77 15.56
N GLY A 155 19.22 -2.32 16.23
CA GLY A 155 19.27 -1.91 17.63
C GLY A 155 19.65 -3.04 18.57
N ARG A 156 19.10 -4.24 18.35
CA ARG A 156 19.49 -5.45 19.09
C ARG A 156 20.93 -5.86 18.80
N LYS A 157 21.27 -6.03 17.52
CA LYS A 157 22.59 -6.48 17.08
C LYS A 157 23.74 -5.60 17.61
N ARG A 158 23.49 -4.30 17.76
CA ARG A 158 24.49 -3.31 18.20
C ARG A 158 24.38 -2.93 19.68
N GLY A 159 23.35 -3.40 20.40
CA GLY A 159 23.08 -2.98 21.77
C GLY A 159 22.76 -1.47 21.88
N GLU A 160 22.06 -0.91 20.89
CA GLU A 160 21.73 0.52 20.79
C GLU A 160 20.24 0.78 21.11
N PRO A 161 19.87 1.20 22.34
CA PRO A 161 18.46 1.33 22.74
C PRO A 161 17.67 2.34 21.94
N HIS A 162 18.31 3.42 21.49
CA HIS A 162 17.65 4.47 20.70
C HIS A 162 17.09 3.93 19.38
N ARG A 163 17.75 2.95 18.75
CA ARG A 163 17.22 2.27 17.56
C ARG A 163 16.00 1.45 17.91
N ILE A 164 16.00 0.75 19.04
CA ILE A 164 14.82 0.00 19.50
C ILE A 164 13.65 0.97 19.71
N TYR A 165 13.87 2.15 20.30
CA TYR A 165 12.83 3.19 20.41
C TYR A 165 12.29 3.63 19.04
N LEU A 166 13.18 3.91 18.08
CA LEU A 166 12.80 4.27 16.71
C LEU A 166 12.05 3.13 16.01
N ALA A 167 12.32 1.86 16.34
CA ALA A 167 11.60 0.72 15.81
C ALA A 167 10.13 0.75 16.22
N PHE A 168 9.86 0.98 17.51
CA PHE A 168 8.49 1.05 18.03
C PHE A 168 7.75 2.32 17.59
N ILE A 169 8.43 3.46 17.47
CA ILE A 169 7.86 4.67 16.87
C ILE A 169 7.46 4.39 15.42
N SER A 170 8.35 3.76 14.65
CA SER A 170 8.09 3.41 13.25
C SER A 170 6.96 2.37 13.10
N ALA A 171 6.87 1.42 14.04
CA ALA A 171 5.73 0.49 14.11
C ALA A 171 4.40 1.23 14.38
N GLY A 172 4.41 2.24 15.25
CA GLY A 172 3.26 3.11 15.49
C GLY A 172 2.85 3.87 14.22
N LEU A 173 3.82 4.45 13.51
CA LEU A 173 3.59 5.11 12.23
C LEU A 173 3.04 4.14 11.17
N ALA A 174 3.54 2.90 11.09
CA ALA A 174 3.02 1.88 10.20
C ALA A 174 1.54 1.59 10.50
N VAL A 175 1.15 1.45 11.77
CA VAL A 175 -0.27 1.30 12.17
C VAL A 175 -1.10 2.54 11.81
N LEU A 176 -0.53 3.75 11.95
CA LEU A 176 -1.19 5.00 11.55
C LEU A 176 -1.30 5.18 10.03
N THR A 177 -0.57 4.43 9.21
CA THR A 177 -0.83 4.37 7.75
C THR A 177 -1.93 3.37 7.41
N ARG A 178 -1.98 2.24 8.12
CA ARG A 178 -2.90 1.14 7.84
C ARG A 178 -3.11 0.23 9.05
N TYR A 179 -4.36 -0.15 9.34
CA TYR A 179 -4.70 -0.92 10.53
C TYR A 179 -4.13 -2.34 10.49
N THR A 180 -3.91 -2.89 9.29
CA THR A 180 -3.20 -4.17 9.09
C THR A 180 -1.76 -4.09 9.59
N GLY A 181 -1.21 -2.89 9.77
CA GLY A 181 0.07 -2.66 10.43
C GLY A 181 0.14 -3.17 11.87
N LEU A 182 -1.00 -3.46 12.51
CA LEU A 182 -1.01 -4.14 13.81
C LEU A 182 -0.33 -5.51 13.77
N SER A 183 -0.17 -6.12 12.59
CA SER A 183 0.61 -7.36 12.42
C SER A 183 2.08 -7.23 12.82
N ILE A 184 2.63 -6.00 12.91
CA ILE A 184 4.00 -5.78 13.38
C ILE A 184 4.19 -6.21 14.84
N ILE A 185 3.15 -6.10 15.68
CA ILE A 185 3.21 -6.47 17.09
C ILE A 185 3.50 -7.96 17.25
N PRO A 186 2.69 -8.90 16.71
CA PRO A 186 2.99 -10.32 16.83
C PRO A 186 4.28 -10.71 16.08
N VAL A 187 4.69 -10.00 15.02
CA VAL A 187 6.02 -10.19 14.40
C VAL A 187 7.15 -9.86 15.36
N PHE A 188 7.08 -8.72 16.05
CA PHE A 188 8.06 -8.32 17.06
C PHE A 188 8.09 -9.32 18.22
N LEU A 189 6.91 -9.71 18.74
CA LEU A 189 6.81 -10.66 19.84
C LEU A 189 7.38 -12.04 19.46
N ALA A 190 7.04 -12.56 18.28
CA ALA A 190 7.57 -13.83 17.79
C ALA A 190 9.10 -13.78 17.64
N TYR A 191 9.63 -12.70 17.05
CA TYR A 191 11.07 -12.52 16.89
C TYR A 191 11.80 -12.43 18.24
N LEU A 192 11.30 -11.62 19.17
CA LEU A 192 11.90 -11.45 20.49
C LEU A 192 11.83 -12.74 21.33
N TRP A 193 10.72 -13.48 21.21
CA TRP A 193 10.54 -14.76 21.88
C TRP A 193 11.48 -15.84 21.31
N LEU A 194 11.63 -15.94 19.99
CA LEU A 194 12.53 -16.92 19.38
C LEU A 194 14.01 -16.61 19.67
N THR A 195 14.37 -15.34 19.88
CA THR A 195 15.76 -14.92 20.09
C THR A 195 16.19 -14.87 21.55
N ASP A 196 15.30 -14.49 22.47
CA ASP A 196 15.63 -14.21 23.88
C ASP A 196 14.61 -14.85 24.85
N TYR A 197 13.67 -15.65 24.35
CA TYR A 197 12.58 -16.25 25.12
C TYR A 197 11.83 -15.20 25.96
N TRP A 198 11.92 -15.23 27.30
CA TRP A 198 11.36 -14.21 28.20
C TRP A 198 12.36 -13.15 28.66
N GLY A 199 13.63 -13.25 28.28
CA GLY A 199 14.70 -12.32 28.68
C GLY A 199 14.44 -10.88 28.22
N TRP A 200 13.81 -10.69 27.06
CA TRP A 200 13.52 -9.37 26.51
C TRP A 200 12.51 -8.56 27.33
N VAL A 201 11.59 -9.22 28.06
CA VAL A 201 10.59 -8.52 28.89
C VAL A 201 11.25 -7.80 30.07
N LYS A 202 12.41 -8.30 30.53
CA LYS A 202 13.17 -7.68 31.63
C LYS A 202 13.98 -6.46 31.18
N LYS A 203 14.12 -6.25 29.88
CA LYS A 203 14.94 -5.20 29.30
C LYS A 203 14.12 -3.92 29.13
N LYS A 204 14.53 -2.86 29.83
CA LYS A 204 13.79 -1.59 29.91
C LYS A 204 13.52 -0.97 28.54
N GLU A 205 14.39 -1.19 27.57
CA GLU A 205 14.28 -0.59 26.26
C GLU A 205 13.06 -1.06 25.46
N TYR A 206 12.59 -2.30 25.67
CA TYR A 206 11.36 -2.78 25.03
C TYR A 206 10.12 -2.20 25.72
N CYS A 207 10.12 -2.10 27.05
CA CYS A 207 9.02 -1.47 27.79
C CYS A 207 8.85 0.00 27.37
N ILE A 208 9.94 0.76 27.32
CA ILE A 208 9.95 2.14 26.84
C ILE A 208 9.53 2.17 25.36
N GLY A 209 10.02 1.24 24.54
CA GLY A 209 9.60 1.08 23.16
C GLY A 209 8.08 0.93 23.01
N PHE A 210 7.46 -0.01 23.72
CA PHE A 210 6.00 -0.19 23.71
C PHE A 210 5.25 1.07 24.18
N MET A 211 5.74 1.77 25.21
CA MET A 211 5.16 3.05 25.63
C MET A 211 5.22 4.08 24.51
N LEU A 212 6.34 4.19 23.79
CA LEU A 212 6.48 5.09 22.64
C LEU A 212 5.57 4.69 21.47
N PHE A 213 5.39 3.39 21.21
CA PHE A 213 4.42 2.90 20.23
C PHE A 213 3.00 3.39 20.57
N PHE A 214 2.57 3.23 21.82
CA PHE A 214 1.25 3.72 22.26
C PHE A 214 1.17 5.24 22.23
N LEU A 215 2.25 5.96 22.57
CA LEU A 215 2.29 7.41 22.50
C LEU A 215 2.07 7.92 21.07
N VAL A 216 2.67 7.26 20.07
CA VAL A 216 2.45 7.58 18.65
C VAL A 216 0.99 7.34 18.25
N LEU A 217 0.36 6.27 18.74
CA LEU A 217 -1.06 5.98 18.44
C LEU A 217 -2.04 6.87 19.19
N LEU A 218 -1.62 7.45 20.32
CA LEU A 218 -2.51 8.13 21.26
C LEU A 218 -3.38 9.23 20.62
N PRO A 219 -2.88 10.11 19.73
CA PRO A 219 -3.71 11.13 19.10
C PRO A 219 -4.86 10.52 18.28
N TRP A 220 -4.59 9.46 17.52
CA TRP A 220 -5.62 8.80 16.71
C TRP A 220 -6.64 8.05 17.59
N LEU A 221 -6.19 7.38 18.65
CA LEU A 221 -7.09 6.74 19.62
C LEU A 221 -7.96 7.75 20.34
N TYR A 222 -7.40 8.91 20.73
CA TYR A 222 -8.13 10.00 21.37
C TYR A 222 -9.22 10.56 20.44
N LEU A 223 -8.88 10.81 19.17
CA LEU A 223 -9.87 11.25 18.19
C LEU A 223 -10.93 10.19 17.89
N GLY A 224 -10.55 8.91 17.95
CA GLY A 224 -11.49 7.79 17.94
C GLY A 224 -12.47 7.85 19.11
N HIS A 225 -11.99 8.15 20.32
CA HIS A 225 -12.83 8.35 21.49
C HIS A 225 -13.77 9.55 21.32
N LEU A 226 -13.24 10.70 20.89
CA LEU A 226 -14.00 11.94 20.75
C LEU A 226 -15.14 11.82 19.73
N HIS A 227 -14.87 11.25 18.55
CA HIS A 227 -15.83 11.28 17.44
C HIS A 227 -16.66 10.00 17.29
N TYR A 228 -16.19 8.87 17.81
CA TYR A 228 -16.96 7.63 17.78
C TYR A 228 -17.45 7.18 19.16
N GLY A 229 -17.02 7.80 20.26
CA GLY A 229 -17.40 7.38 21.61
C GLY A 229 -16.64 6.14 22.10
N GLY A 230 -15.38 5.94 21.66
CA GLY A 230 -14.49 4.92 22.22
C GLY A 230 -13.14 4.81 21.50
N TYR A 231 -12.05 4.63 22.26
CA TYR A 231 -10.67 4.59 21.73
C TYR A 231 -10.46 3.55 20.62
N PHE A 232 -11.08 2.37 20.77
CA PHE A 232 -10.94 1.27 19.81
C PHE A 232 -12.08 1.19 18.78
N ARG A 233 -13.03 2.13 18.82
CA ARG A 233 -14.17 2.13 17.90
C ARG A 233 -13.79 2.35 16.44
N PRO A 234 -12.74 3.13 16.08
CA PRO A 234 -12.18 3.13 14.73
C PRO A 234 -11.90 1.72 14.17
N PHE A 235 -11.22 0.86 14.95
CA PHE A 235 -10.92 -0.51 14.54
C PHE A 235 -12.19 -1.35 14.37
N LYS A 236 -13.17 -1.20 15.27
CA LYS A 236 -14.45 -1.91 15.16
C LYS A 236 -15.21 -1.53 13.89
N ILE A 237 -15.23 -0.23 13.53
CA ILE A 237 -15.86 0.26 12.30
C ILE A 237 -15.09 -0.25 11.08
N ALA A 238 -13.75 -0.16 11.08
CA ALA A 238 -12.91 -0.68 10.01
C ALA A 238 -13.15 -2.17 9.78
N ASN A 239 -13.13 -2.96 10.86
CA ASN A 239 -13.43 -4.39 10.79
C ASN A 239 -14.83 -4.65 10.23
N ARG A 240 -15.85 -3.89 10.67
CA ARG A 240 -17.21 -4.02 10.15
C ARG A 240 -17.26 -3.76 8.64
N VAL A 241 -16.62 -2.69 8.17
CA VAL A 241 -16.56 -2.35 6.74
C VAL A 241 -15.90 -3.48 5.94
N VAL A 242 -14.79 -4.02 6.43
CA VAL A 242 -14.08 -5.14 5.79
C VAL A 242 -14.90 -6.43 5.80
N THR A 243 -15.63 -6.72 6.88
CA THR A 243 -16.46 -7.93 6.98
C THR A 243 -17.74 -7.89 6.17
N LEU A 244 -18.22 -6.68 5.82
CA LEU A 244 -19.39 -6.49 4.97
C LEU A 244 -19.05 -6.61 3.48
N ASP A 245 -17.77 -6.60 3.14
CA ASP A 245 -17.30 -6.84 1.78
C ASP A 245 -17.38 -8.34 1.43
N LYS A 246 -17.25 -8.67 0.14
CA LYS A 246 -17.30 -10.05 -0.35
C LYS A 246 -16.17 -10.86 0.30
N PRO A 247 -16.47 -11.94 1.05
CA PRO A 247 -15.46 -12.79 1.62
C PRO A 247 -14.68 -13.50 0.50
N VAL A 248 -13.38 -13.66 0.69
CA VAL A 248 -12.49 -14.37 -0.24
C VAL A 248 -11.88 -15.56 0.49
N SER A 249 -12.07 -16.75 -0.05
CA SER A 249 -11.51 -17.98 0.51
C SER A 249 -9.98 -17.95 0.47
N VAL A 250 -9.32 -18.75 1.32
CA VAL A 250 -7.85 -18.81 1.34
C VAL A 250 -7.31 -19.37 0.01
N SER A 251 -7.97 -20.36 -0.58
CA SER A 251 -7.58 -20.93 -1.88
C SER A 251 -7.71 -19.91 -3.00
N ASP A 252 -8.83 -19.18 -3.08
CA ASP A 252 -9.03 -18.16 -4.12
C ASP A 252 -7.99 -17.04 -3.97
N PHE A 253 -7.73 -16.63 -2.72
CA PHE A 253 -6.71 -15.63 -2.43
C PHE A 253 -5.31 -16.09 -2.88
N LEU A 254 -4.94 -17.35 -2.61
CA LEU A 254 -3.66 -17.90 -3.04
C LEU A 254 -3.58 -17.96 -4.58
N THR A 255 -4.65 -18.37 -5.26
CA THR A 255 -4.70 -18.38 -6.73
C THR A 255 -4.53 -16.97 -7.30
N LEU A 256 -5.24 -15.97 -6.75
CA LEU A 256 -5.07 -14.57 -7.14
C LEU A 256 -3.63 -14.11 -6.88
N LEU A 257 -3.07 -14.48 -5.74
CA LEU A 257 -1.70 -14.11 -5.37
C LEU A 257 -0.66 -14.69 -6.33
N PHE A 258 -0.78 -15.97 -6.70
CA PHE A 258 0.11 -16.60 -7.68
C PHE A 258 -0.06 -16.00 -9.08
N ASN A 259 -1.29 -15.63 -9.46
CA ASN A 259 -1.54 -14.95 -10.73
C ASN A 259 -0.90 -13.55 -10.77
N ASP A 260 -0.94 -12.84 -9.65
CA ASP A 260 -0.46 -11.46 -9.53
C ASP A 260 1.07 -11.37 -9.35
N VAL A 261 1.67 -12.27 -8.57
CA VAL A 261 3.11 -12.25 -8.26
C VAL A 261 3.90 -13.19 -9.17
N GLY A 262 3.25 -14.19 -9.78
CA GLY A 262 3.92 -15.28 -10.48
C GLY A 262 4.49 -16.35 -9.53
N VAL A 263 5.04 -17.41 -10.11
CA VAL A 263 5.56 -18.57 -9.35
C VAL A 263 7.05 -18.41 -8.99
N VAL A 264 7.83 -17.72 -9.83
CA VAL A 264 9.28 -17.61 -9.67
C VAL A 264 9.67 -16.95 -8.35
N LEU A 265 9.08 -15.79 -8.04
CA LEU A 265 9.45 -15.04 -6.83
C LEU A 265 9.10 -15.79 -5.54
N PRO A 266 7.89 -16.35 -5.36
CA PRO A 266 7.57 -17.19 -4.20
C PRO A 266 8.47 -18.43 -4.10
N ALA A 267 8.78 -19.09 -5.22
CA ALA A 267 9.66 -20.26 -5.22
C ALA A 267 11.08 -19.91 -4.73
N LEU A 268 11.64 -18.80 -5.21
CA LEU A 268 12.93 -18.30 -4.73
C LEU A 268 12.90 -17.92 -3.25
N ALA A 269 11.82 -17.28 -2.79
CA ALA A 269 11.66 -16.94 -1.39
C ALA A 269 11.57 -18.20 -0.49
N VAL A 270 10.88 -19.25 -0.95
CA VAL A 270 10.82 -20.55 -0.26
C VAL A 270 12.21 -21.19 -0.19
N LEU A 271 12.97 -21.21 -1.30
CA LEU A 271 14.35 -21.72 -1.27
C LEU A 271 15.25 -20.93 -0.31
N GLY A 272 15.12 -19.60 -0.30
CA GLY A 272 15.83 -18.75 0.65
C GLY A 272 15.42 -19.00 2.10
N LEU A 273 14.15 -19.31 2.34
CA LEU A 273 13.62 -19.65 3.65
C LEU A 273 14.19 -20.99 4.16
N LEU A 274 14.23 -22.02 3.30
CA LEU A 274 14.80 -23.33 3.63
C LEU A 274 16.29 -23.27 4.01
N LYS A 275 16.99 -22.25 3.53
CA LYS A 275 18.39 -21.99 3.88
C LYS A 275 18.59 -21.27 5.21
N GLN A 276 17.53 -20.67 5.77
CA GLN A 276 17.65 -19.95 7.02
C GLN A 276 17.97 -20.90 8.17
N LYS A 277 18.93 -20.49 9.00
CA LYS A 277 19.29 -21.21 10.22
C LYS A 277 18.43 -20.71 11.37
N GLN A 278 18.41 -21.47 12.45
CA GLN A 278 17.83 -21.06 13.74
C GLN A 278 18.76 -20.06 14.47
N ASP A 279 19.12 -18.98 13.78
CA ASP A 279 19.92 -17.87 14.28
C ASP A 279 19.07 -16.58 14.31
N GLU A 280 19.61 -15.50 14.88
CA GLU A 280 18.86 -14.24 15.06
C GLU A 280 18.30 -13.71 13.74
N ARG A 281 19.08 -13.74 12.65
CA ARG A 281 18.61 -13.33 11.32
C ARG A 281 17.50 -14.23 10.79
N GLY A 282 17.62 -15.55 10.94
CA GLY A 282 16.63 -16.51 10.46
C GLY A 282 15.31 -16.36 11.19
N TYR A 283 15.35 -16.20 12.51
CA TYR A 283 14.15 -15.94 13.31
C TYR A 283 13.45 -14.64 12.94
N LEU A 284 14.19 -13.58 12.58
CA LEU A 284 13.58 -12.34 12.09
C LEU A 284 12.80 -12.58 10.79
N LEU A 285 13.45 -13.22 9.80
CA LEU A 285 12.86 -13.45 8.48
C LEU A 285 11.65 -14.40 8.55
N ILE A 286 11.75 -15.47 9.36
CA ILE A 286 10.66 -16.41 9.62
C ILE A 286 9.49 -15.69 10.30
N SER A 287 9.77 -14.95 11.39
CA SER A 287 8.71 -14.25 12.13
C SER A 287 7.98 -13.25 11.24
N TRP A 288 8.72 -12.45 10.46
CA TRP A 288 8.12 -11.47 9.57
C TRP A 288 7.27 -12.12 8.48
N LEU A 289 7.82 -13.11 7.76
CA LEU A 289 7.10 -13.75 6.66
C LEU A 289 5.86 -14.51 7.16
N PHE A 290 6.03 -15.42 8.13
CA PHE A 290 4.94 -16.31 8.54
C PHE A 290 3.87 -15.59 9.34
N ILE A 291 4.23 -14.82 10.36
CA ILE A 291 3.24 -14.12 11.18
C ILE A 291 2.53 -13.06 10.35
N GLY A 292 3.27 -12.29 9.54
CA GLY A 292 2.65 -11.31 8.65
C GLY A 292 1.69 -11.96 7.66
N PHE A 293 2.04 -13.11 7.08
CA PHE A 293 1.16 -13.85 6.17
C PHE A 293 -0.09 -14.41 6.86
N ILE A 294 0.08 -15.07 8.02
CA ILE A 294 -1.03 -15.64 8.82
C ILE A 294 -2.03 -14.53 9.21
N MET A 295 -1.53 -13.36 9.61
CA MET A 295 -2.41 -12.24 9.98
C MET A 295 -3.30 -11.77 8.82
N ILE A 296 -2.81 -11.82 7.57
CA ILE A 296 -3.63 -11.53 6.39
C ILE A 296 -4.62 -12.68 6.10
N MET A 297 -4.21 -13.94 6.33
CA MET A 297 -5.09 -15.09 6.09
C MET A 297 -6.31 -15.11 7.01
N ILE A 298 -6.21 -14.51 8.19
CA ILE A 298 -7.31 -14.42 9.17
C ILE A 298 -8.36 -13.37 8.77
N VAL A 299 -8.01 -12.40 7.91
CA VAL A 299 -8.96 -11.34 7.49
C VAL A 299 -10.04 -11.92 6.57
N THR A 300 -11.32 -11.58 6.82
CA THR A 300 -12.46 -12.09 6.04
C THR A 300 -12.38 -11.72 4.56
N HIS A 301 -12.18 -10.43 4.27
CA HIS A 301 -11.96 -9.92 2.93
C HIS A 301 -10.45 -9.79 2.66
N LYS A 302 -10.00 -10.34 1.53
CA LYS A 302 -8.57 -10.41 1.19
C LYS A 302 -8.36 -9.90 -0.23
N GLU A 303 -7.40 -9.00 -0.38
CA GLU A 303 -6.92 -8.53 -1.68
C GLU A 303 -5.42 -8.74 -1.74
N THR A 304 -4.89 -9.08 -2.91
CA THR A 304 -3.46 -9.39 -3.08
C THR A 304 -2.56 -8.24 -2.63
N ARG A 305 -3.00 -6.98 -2.82
CA ARG A 305 -2.29 -5.79 -2.32
C ARG A 305 -2.13 -5.73 -0.79
N PHE A 306 -2.86 -6.54 -0.02
CA PHE A 306 -2.74 -6.54 1.45
C PHE A 306 -1.40 -7.13 1.92
N ILE A 307 -0.74 -7.95 1.10
CA ILE A 307 0.55 -8.55 1.44
C ILE A 307 1.75 -7.74 0.94
N THR A 308 1.56 -6.55 0.35
CA THR A 308 2.67 -5.72 -0.18
C THR A 308 3.74 -5.40 0.88
N PHE A 309 3.36 -5.34 2.16
CA PHE A 309 4.33 -5.14 3.25
C PHE A 309 5.27 -6.34 3.50
N LEU A 310 4.98 -7.50 2.91
CA LEU A 310 5.84 -8.68 2.89
C LEU A 310 6.78 -8.68 1.69
N SER A 311 6.56 -7.83 0.67
CA SER A 311 7.44 -7.75 -0.51
C SER A 311 8.92 -7.50 -0.15
N PRO A 312 9.26 -6.67 0.86
CA PRO A 312 10.63 -6.55 1.35
C PRO A 312 11.25 -7.87 1.79
N VAL A 313 10.63 -8.61 2.71
CA VAL A 313 11.16 -9.90 3.21
C VAL A 313 11.20 -10.97 2.12
N ILE A 314 10.22 -10.96 1.20
CA ILE A 314 10.21 -11.82 0.02
C ILE A 314 11.42 -11.52 -0.87
N GLY A 315 11.75 -10.24 -1.09
CA GLY A 315 12.94 -9.83 -1.84
C GLY A 315 14.25 -10.28 -1.18
N VAL A 316 14.36 -10.12 0.15
CA VAL A 316 15.51 -10.59 0.93
C VAL A 316 15.69 -12.11 0.83
N LEU A 317 14.60 -12.88 0.99
CA LEU A 317 14.64 -14.33 0.89
C LEU A 317 14.90 -14.80 -0.55
N ALA A 318 14.34 -14.14 -1.56
CA ALA A 318 14.63 -14.46 -2.96
C ALA A 318 16.13 -14.32 -3.27
N ALA A 319 16.81 -13.29 -2.74
CA ALA A 319 18.25 -13.14 -2.88
C ALA A 319 19.04 -14.30 -2.23
N GLU A 320 18.61 -14.79 -1.06
CA GLU A 320 19.20 -15.97 -0.42
C GLU A 320 18.97 -17.26 -1.22
N GLY A 321 17.79 -17.39 -1.84
CA GLY A 321 17.44 -18.49 -2.74
C GLY A 321 18.29 -18.50 -4.01
N ILE A 322 18.53 -17.33 -4.62
CA ILE A 322 19.45 -17.21 -5.77
C ILE A 322 20.87 -17.60 -5.40
N GLU A 323 21.38 -17.19 -4.23
CA GLU A 323 22.71 -17.62 -3.80
C GLU A 323 22.78 -19.14 -3.59
N LEU A 324 21.72 -19.77 -3.08
CA LEU A 324 21.66 -21.23 -2.94
C LEU A 324 21.80 -21.92 -4.31
N ILE A 325 21.03 -21.46 -5.30
CA ILE A 325 21.12 -21.97 -6.68
C ILE A 325 22.52 -21.70 -7.26
N GLY A 326 23.08 -20.51 -7.04
CA GLY A 326 24.42 -20.16 -7.50
C GLY A 326 25.50 -21.12 -7.00
N ARG A 327 25.48 -21.47 -5.70
CA ARG A 327 26.41 -22.44 -5.12
C ARG A 327 26.25 -23.84 -5.71
N ILE A 328 25.02 -24.28 -5.97
CA ILE A 328 24.76 -25.58 -6.61
C ILE A 328 25.31 -25.56 -8.05
N SER A 329 25.03 -24.50 -8.79
CA SER A 329 25.54 -24.31 -10.15
C SER A 329 27.06 -24.29 -10.20
N GLU A 330 27.73 -23.67 -9.24
CA GLU A 330 29.19 -23.68 -9.13
C GLU A 330 29.75 -25.11 -9.00
N VAL A 331 29.13 -25.96 -8.18
CA VAL A 331 29.55 -27.37 -8.04
C VAL A 331 29.36 -28.12 -9.36
N VAL A 332 28.27 -27.87 -10.09
CA VAL A 332 27.99 -28.50 -11.39
C VAL A 332 28.99 -28.02 -12.45
N ILE A 333 29.25 -26.72 -12.52
CA ILE A 333 30.22 -26.10 -13.46
C ILE A 333 31.64 -26.61 -13.19
N ALA A 334 32.03 -26.70 -11.91
CA ALA A 334 33.32 -27.25 -11.52
C ALA A 334 33.48 -28.72 -11.95
N ARG A 335 32.41 -29.53 -11.82
CA ARG A 335 32.37 -30.91 -12.32
C ARG A 335 32.45 -31.00 -13.85
N ALA A 336 31.95 -29.99 -14.57
CA ALA A 336 32.08 -29.88 -16.02
C ALA A 336 33.46 -29.41 -16.51
N GLY A 337 34.43 -29.21 -15.61
CA GLY A 337 35.81 -28.84 -15.96
C GLY A 337 36.04 -27.35 -16.21
N ILE A 338 35.02 -26.51 -16.06
CA ILE A 338 35.17 -25.05 -16.20
C ILE A 338 35.72 -24.49 -14.88
N LYS A 339 37.00 -24.10 -14.88
CA LYS A 339 37.68 -23.51 -13.73
C LYS A 339 37.60 -21.98 -13.75
N ASN A 340 37.77 -21.34 -12.59
CA ASN A 340 37.93 -19.89 -12.40
C ASN A 340 36.69 -18.98 -12.56
N ILE A 341 35.47 -19.51 -12.56
CA ILE A 341 34.27 -18.65 -12.51
C ILE A 341 34.09 -18.12 -11.07
N LYS A 342 33.94 -16.80 -10.93
CA LYS A 342 33.70 -16.18 -9.63
C LYS A 342 32.25 -16.43 -9.18
N PRO A 343 32.00 -16.95 -7.97
CA PRO A 343 30.67 -17.26 -7.44
C PRO A 343 29.61 -16.16 -7.60
N TRP A 344 30.04 -14.92 -7.34
CA TRP A 344 29.15 -13.77 -7.38
C TRP A 344 28.69 -13.42 -8.81
N LEU A 345 29.46 -13.78 -9.85
CA LEU A 345 29.06 -13.58 -11.24
C LEU A 345 27.93 -14.53 -11.61
N VAL A 346 28.00 -15.80 -11.18
CA VAL A 346 26.93 -16.79 -11.38
C VAL A 346 25.66 -16.33 -10.68
N THR A 347 25.78 -15.90 -9.42
CA THR A 347 24.66 -15.36 -8.63
C THR A 347 24.03 -14.15 -9.31
N LEU A 348 24.83 -13.21 -9.81
CA LEU A 348 24.33 -12.01 -10.50
C LEU A 348 23.66 -12.35 -11.83
N ALA A 349 24.24 -13.25 -12.62
CA ALA A 349 23.67 -13.69 -13.89
C ALA A 349 22.32 -14.40 -13.67
N LEU A 350 22.24 -15.30 -12.68
CA LEU A 350 20.98 -15.96 -12.29
C LEU A 350 19.94 -14.95 -11.79
N ALA A 351 20.36 -13.96 -10.99
CA ALA A 351 19.46 -12.91 -10.52
C ALA A 351 18.86 -12.13 -11.70
N ILE A 352 19.69 -11.68 -12.64
CA ILE A 352 19.23 -10.95 -13.84
C ILE A 352 18.27 -11.81 -14.65
N LEU A 353 18.61 -13.09 -14.90
CA LEU A 353 17.76 -14.02 -15.65
C LEU A 353 16.38 -14.21 -15.00
N LEU A 354 16.35 -14.40 -13.68
CA LEU A 354 15.13 -14.71 -12.94
C LEU A 354 14.33 -13.46 -12.55
N ILE A 355 14.93 -12.27 -12.57
CA ILE A 355 14.20 -11.00 -12.43
C ILE A 355 13.31 -10.76 -13.65
N ILE A 356 13.68 -11.18 -14.86
CA ILE A 356 12.88 -10.96 -16.08
C ILE A 356 11.44 -11.47 -15.94
N PRO A 357 11.17 -12.76 -15.64
CA PRO A 357 9.81 -13.26 -15.49
C PRO A 357 9.06 -12.63 -14.30
N VAL A 358 9.77 -12.23 -13.24
CA VAL A 358 9.20 -11.53 -12.09
C VAL A 358 8.74 -10.12 -12.49
N ALA A 359 9.60 -9.39 -13.22
CA ALA A 359 9.30 -8.07 -13.73
C ALA A 359 8.15 -8.10 -14.75
N GLN A 360 8.13 -9.09 -15.66
CA GLN A 360 7.02 -9.30 -16.60
C GLN A 360 5.67 -9.41 -15.87
N LYS A 361 5.58 -10.27 -14.84
CA LYS A 361 4.38 -10.38 -14.02
C LYS A 361 4.02 -9.08 -13.30
N GLY A 362 5.03 -8.33 -12.86
CA GLY A 362 4.81 -7.01 -12.29
C GLY A 362 4.25 -5.99 -13.27
N PHE A 363 4.74 -5.96 -14.51
CA PHE A 363 4.20 -5.11 -15.56
C PHE A 363 2.79 -5.54 -15.98
N ASP A 364 2.52 -6.85 -16.10
CA ASP A 364 1.18 -7.38 -16.41
C ASP A 364 0.14 -6.95 -15.35
N LEU A 365 0.49 -7.10 -14.06
CA LEU A 365 -0.37 -6.66 -12.97
C LEU A 365 -0.56 -5.14 -13.01
N LYS A 366 0.51 -4.38 -13.24
CA LYS A 366 0.46 -2.93 -13.31
C LYS A 366 -0.49 -2.46 -14.41
N GLU A 367 -0.43 -3.09 -15.58
CA GLU A 367 -1.27 -2.74 -16.71
C GLU A 367 -2.75 -3.07 -16.45
N ARG A 368 -3.04 -4.21 -15.81
CA ARG A 368 -4.41 -4.49 -15.32
C ARG A 368 -4.90 -3.42 -14.35
N TRP A 369 -4.04 -2.91 -13.47
CA TRP A 369 -4.41 -1.82 -12.59
C TRP A 369 -4.57 -0.49 -13.33
N ASN A 370 -3.84 -0.26 -14.43
CA ASN A 370 -3.95 0.94 -15.27
C ASN A 370 -5.28 1.02 -16.05
N SER A 371 -6.13 0.00 -15.98
CA SER A 371 -7.51 0.10 -16.49
C SER A 371 -8.55 0.43 -15.41
N ILE A 372 -8.16 0.37 -14.12
CA ILE A 372 -9.08 0.61 -13.00
C ILE A 372 -9.43 2.10 -12.92
N GLY A 373 -10.74 2.39 -12.94
CA GLY A 373 -11.27 3.74 -12.76
C GLY A 373 -11.22 4.60 -14.02
N VAL A 374 -10.76 4.08 -15.17
CA VAL A 374 -10.59 4.85 -16.41
C VAL A 374 -11.91 5.41 -16.91
N GLN A 375 -12.93 4.56 -17.03
CA GLN A 375 -14.24 4.97 -17.54
C GLN A 375 -14.90 6.00 -16.62
N GLU A 376 -14.85 5.74 -15.32
CA GLU A 376 -15.40 6.59 -14.28
C GLU A 376 -14.70 7.95 -14.24
N SER A 377 -13.37 7.97 -14.35
CA SER A 377 -12.56 9.19 -14.38
C SER A 377 -12.84 10.05 -15.62
N HIS A 378 -13.01 9.43 -16.79
CA HIS A 378 -13.36 10.13 -18.02
C HIS A 378 -14.73 10.80 -17.91
N VAL A 379 -15.73 10.06 -17.45
CA VAL A 379 -17.10 10.59 -17.29
C VAL A 379 -17.13 11.70 -16.25
N LEU A 380 -16.50 11.50 -15.09
CA LEU A 380 -16.49 12.49 -14.02
C LEU A 380 -15.73 13.76 -14.40
N LYS A 381 -14.59 13.63 -15.12
CA LYS A 381 -13.87 14.79 -15.65
C LYS A 381 -14.73 15.55 -16.65
N TYR A 382 -15.27 14.86 -17.66
CA TYR A 382 -16.15 15.45 -18.66
C TYR A 382 -17.32 16.19 -18.01
N ALA A 383 -17.99 15.52 -17.06
CA ALA A 383 -19.12 16.10 -16.34
C ALA A 383 -18.68 17.36 -15.58
N SER A 384 -17.54 17.32 -14.88
CA SER A 384 -17.06 18.45 -14.06
C SER A 384 -16.67 19.67 -14.89
N GLU A 385 -16.19 19.46 -16.12
CA GLU A 385 -15.80 20.53 -17.03
C GLU A 385 -17.00 21.16 -17.74
N LYS A 386 -18.02 20.35 -18.10
CA LYS A 386 -19.21 20.84 -18.83
C LYS A 386 -20.37 21.27 -17.94
N TYR A 387 -20.55 20.62 -16.80
CA TYR A 387 -21.72 20.79 -15.92
C TYR A 387 -21.26 21.07 -14.49
N PRO A 388 -20.92 22.33 -14.16
CA PRO A 388 -20.66 22.74 -12.79
C PRO A 388 -21.86 22.40 -11.89
N ALA A 389 -21.59 21.86 -10.71
CA ALA A 389 -22.62 21.43 -9.77
C ALA A 389 -22.25 21.82 -8.35
N GLU A 390 -23.23 22.30 -7.59
CA GLU A 390 -23.11 22.44 -6.13
C GLU A 390 -23.68 21.22 -5.42
N LYS A 391 -24.73 20.62 -5.97
CA LYS A 391 -25.38 19.40 -5.48
C LYS A 391 -25.29 18.30 -6.53
N LEU A 392 -24.57 17.23 -6.21
CA LEU A 392 -24.30 16.12 -7.11
C LEU A 392 -24.85 14.81 -6.53
N LEU A 393 -25.56 14.03 -7.34
CA LEU A 393 -25.98 12.68 -6.98
C LEU A 393 -25.27 11.66 -7.89
N VAL A 394 -24.59 10.67 -7.30
CA VAL A 394 -23.82 9.68 -8.09
C VAL A 394 -24.07 8.24 -7.65
N SER A 395 -23.85 7.28 -8.56
CA SER A 395 -23.80 5.86 -8.16
C SER A 395 -22.76 5.60 -7.05
N PRO A 396 -22.99 4.65 -6.13
CA PRO A 396 -22.11 4.44 -4.97
C PRO A 396 -20.61 4.21 -5.31
N SER A 397 -20.33 3.53 -6.42
CA SER A 397 -18.99 3.30 -6.99
C SER A 397 -18.26 4.59 -7.37
N LEU A 398 -19.00 5.64 -7.75
CA LEU A 398 -18.46 6.92 -8.17
C LEU A 398 -18.28 7.90 -7.01
N TYR A 399 -18.79 7.59 -5.82
CA TYR A 399 -18.95 8.54 -4.72
C TYR A 399 -17.69 9.34 -4.41
N THR A 400 -16.59 8.67 -4.06
CA THR A 400 -15.34 9.33 -3.67
C THR A 400 -14.65 10.00 -4.85
N MET A 401 -14.70 9.37 -6.03
CA MET A 401 -14.15 9.92 -7.27
C MET A 401 -14.88 11.21 -7.67
N ALA A 402 -16.20 11.28 -7.49
CA ALA A 402 -16.99 12.47 -7.74
C ALA A 402 -16.56 13.62 -6.84
N GLY A 403 -16.31 13.37 -5.55
CA GLY A 403 -15.74 14.40 -4.66
C GLY A 403 -14.33 14.86 -5.04
N PHE A 404 -13.58 14.03 -5.77
CA PHE A 404 -12.27 14.43 -6.29
C PHE A 404 -12.40 15.41 -7.46
N TYR A 405 -13.26 15.11 -8.44
CA TYR A 405 -13.50 15.97 -9.62
C TYR A 405 -14.37 17.20 -9.31
N TYR A 406 -15.28 17.10 -8.33
CA TYR A 406 -16.13 18.19 -7.84
C TYR A 406 -15.76 18.58 -6.41
N PRO A 407 -14.60 19.23 -6.18
CA PRO A 407 -14.06 19.46 -4.84
C PRO A 407 -14.90 20.42 -3.97
N LYS A 408 -15.85 21.14 -4.57
CA LYS A 408 -16.73 22.10 -3.90
C LYS A 408 -18.18 21.61 -3.78
N ALA A 409 -18.54 20.51 -4.44
CA ALA A 409 -19.91 20.02 -4.44
C ALA A 409 -20.21 19.19 -3.18
N GLU A 410 -21.46 19.27 -2.73
CA GLU A 410 -22.06 18.26 -1.88
C GLU A 410 -22.40 17.06 -2.76
N VAL A 411 -21.75 15.93 -2.47
CA VAL A 411 -21.95 14.69 -3.21
C VAL A 411 -22.81 13.75 -2.35
N GLU A 412 -23.88 13.22 -2.94
CA GLU A 412 -24.72 12.18 -2.35
C GLU A 412 -24.68 10.91 -3.22
N MET A 413 -24.98 9.76 -2.61
CA MET A 413 -25.04 8.47 -3.30
C MET A 413 -26.48 8.12 -3.70
N ILE A 414 -26.64 7.51 -4.86
CA ILE A 414 -27.88 6.85 -5.29
C ILE A 414 -28.10 5.62 -4.40
N LEU A 415 -28.85 5.81 -3.32
CA LEU A 415 -29.29 4.77 -2.40
C LEU A 415 -30.80 4.60 -2.52
N ARG A 416 -31.29 3.37 -2.33
CA ARG A 416 -32.74 3.08 -2.26
C ARG A 416 -33.33 3.64 -0.97
N ARG A 417 -33.55 4.96 -0.93
CA ARG A 417 -34.10 5.70 0.21
C ARG A 417 -35.13 6.70 -0.31
N LYS A 418 -36.30 6.72 0.32
CA LYS A 418 -37.39 7.66 0.01
C LYS A 418 -36.94 9.12 -0.01
N SER A 419 -36.03 9.51 0.89
CA SER A 419 -35.46 10.85 0.95
C SER A 419 -34.70 11.26 -0.33
N ILE A 420 -34.04 10.32 -1.01
CA ILE A 420 -33.33 10.58 -2.27
C ILE A 420 -34.34 10.73 -3.40
N GLU A 421 -35.35 9.87 -3.46
CA GLU A 421 -36.44 9.96 -4.45
C GLU A 421 -37.20 11.29 -4.34
N GLU A 422 -37.48 11.75 -3.12
CA GLU A 422 -38.12 13.05 -2.88
C GLU A 422 -37.22 14.23 -3.27
N LYS A 423 -35.90 14.13 -3.11
CA LYS A 423 -34.95 15.15 -3.59
C LYS A 423 -34.90 15.19 -5.12
N ILE A 424 -34.89 14.03 -5.79
CA ILE A 424 -34.98 13.93 -7.25
C ILE A 424 -36.30 14.52 -7.75
N ALA A 425 -37.44 14.14 -7.16
CA ALA A 425 -38.76 14.65 -7.56
C ALA A 425 -38.87 16.18 -7.48
N ARG A 426 -38.11 16.81 -6.58
CA ARG A 426 -38.05 18.27 -6.39
C ARG A 426 -37.01 18.97 -7.27
N GLY A 427 -36.17 18.24 -8.01
CA GLY A 427 -35.07 18.83 -8.78
C GLY A 427 -33.95 19.39 -7.88
N TYR A 428 -33.66 18.72 -6.76
CA TYR A 428 -32.67 19.20 -5.79
C TYR A 428 -31.22 19.20 -6.33
N TYR A 429 -30.83 18.14 -7.03
CA TYR A 429 -29.49 17.98 -7.58
C TYR A 429 -29.33 18.77 -8.88
N ASP A 430 -28.15 19.32 -9.13
CA ASP A 430 -27.83 20.01 -10.38
C ASP A 430 -27.47 18.99 -11.47
N VAL A 431 -26.67 17.98 -11.08
CA VAL A 431 -26.19 16.92 -11.94
C VAL A 431 -26.41 15.57 -11.25
N ILE A 432 -26.80 14.56 -12.03
CA ILE A 432 -26.87 13.16 -11.58
C ILE A 432 -26.01 12.32 -12.52
N ILE A 433 -25.07 11.54 -11.97
CA ILE A 433 -24.21 10.63 -12.75
C ILE A 433 -24.49 9.20 -12.32
N HIS A 434 -25.07 8.43 -13.22
CA HIS A 434 -25.61 7.11 -12.93
C HIS A 434 -24.81 6.02 -13.66
N GLU A 435 -24.53 4.92 -12.97
CA GLU A 435 -23.86 3.73 -13.50
C GLU A 435 -24.85 2.56 -13.58
N ASN A 436 -25.07 2.02 -14.78
CA ASN A 436 -25.93 0.85 -15.02
C ASN A 436 -25.27 -0.47 -14.60
N PRO A 437 -26.04 -1.47 -14.14
CA PRO A 437 -27.51 -1.53 -14.05
C PRO A 437 -28.04 -1.06 -12.69
N SER A 438 -27.39 -0.10 -12.02
CA SER A 438 -27.89 0.41 -10.75
C SER A 438 -29.34 0.89 -10.91
N VAL A 439 -30.15 0.75 -9.86
CA VAL A 439 -31.58 1.10 -9.96
C VAL A 439 -31.74 2.55 -10.36
N TYR A 440 -32.34 2.79 -11.52
CA TYR A 440 -33.00 4.05 -11.80
C TYR A 440 -34.05 4.22 -10.72
N LEU A 441 -33.81 5.14 -9.79
CA LEU A 441 -34.86 5.66 -8.92
C LEU A 441 -35.90 6.37 -9.81
N ASN A 442 -36.58 7.38 -9.30
CA ASN A 442 -37.50 8.19 -10.07
C ASN A 442 -36.83 9.27 -10.98
N ILE A 443 -35.58 9.07 -11.43
CA ILE A 443 -34.82 10.08 -12.21
C ILE A 443 -35.60 10.48 -13.47
N LEU A 444 -35.90 9.52 -14.34
CA LEU A 444 -36.63 9.76 -15.59
C LEU A 444 -38.11 10.09 -15.35
N THR A 445 -38.76 9.41 -14.41
CA THR A 445 -40.19 9.58 -14.13
C THR A 445 -40.52 10.92 -13.46
N SER A 446 -39.56 11.53 -12.76
CA SER A 446 -39.74 12.86 -12.15
C SER A 446 -39.96 13.99 -13.17
N ARG A 447 -39.51 13.80 -14.43
CA ARG A 447 -39.46 14.84 -15.48
C ARG A 447 -38.68 16.10 -15.10
N LYS A 448 -37.95 16.12 -13.97
CA LYS A 448 -37.11 17.24 -13.52
C LYS A 448 -35.71 17.22 -14.12
N TYR A 449 -35.33 16.09 -14.68
CA TYR A 449 -34.02 15.84 -15.24
C TYR A 449 -34.13 15.46 -16.71
N VAL A 450 -33.10 15.77 -17.49
CA VAL A 450 -32.94 15.32 -18.87
C VAL A 450 -31.60 14.63 -19.02
N LYS A 451 -31.59 13.48 -19.70
CA LYS A 451 -30.34 12.80 -20.08
C LYS A 451 -29.64 13.65 -21.13
N VAL A 452 -28.41 14.05 -20.88
CA VAL A 452 -27.63 14.90 -21.79
C VAL A 452 -26.50 14.17 -22.47
N GLU A 453 -26.00 13.10 -21.87
CA GLU A 453 -24.87 12.35 -22.39
C GLU A 453 -24.93 10.89 -21.92
N GLU A 454 -24.38 10.01 -22.75
CA GLU A 454 -24.27 8.58 -22.49
C GLU A 454 -22.86 8.10 -22.88
N PHE A 455 -22.24 7.33 -22.00
CA PHE A 455 -20.90 6.79 -22.21
C PHE A 455 -20.91 5.27 -22.20
N TYR A 456 -20.04 4.69 -23.03
CA TYR A 456 -19.74 3.25 -23.05
C TYR A 456 -20.98 2.37 -23.25
N GLY A 457 -21.87 2.76 -24.18
CA GLY A 457 -23.08 2.00 -24.51
C GLY A 457 -24.08 1.94 -23.36
N GLY A 458 -24.33 3.08 -22.72
CA GLY A 458 -25.29 3.18 -21.63
C GLY A 458 -24.74 2.80 -20.27
N LYS A 459 -23.47 2.38 -20.14
CA LYS A 459 -22.92 2.01 -18.84
C LYS A 459 -22.95 3.20 -17.86
N LEU A 460 -22.60 4.39 -18.33
CA LEU A 460 -22.60 5.61 -17.53
C LEU A 460 -23.45 6.69 -18.21
N GLU A 461 -24.37 7.28 -17.47
CA GLU A 461 -25.30 8.29 -17.98
C GLU A 461 -25.22 9.58 -17.15
N ILE A 462 -25.30 10.73 -17.82
CA ILE A 462 -25.33 12.04 -17.18
C ILE A 462 -26.72 12.67 -17.38
N PHE A 463 -27.30 13.10 -16.27
CA PHE A 463 -28.53 13.87 -16.25
C PHE A 463 -28.27 15.24 -15.65
N ILE A 464 -28.89 16.27 -16.25
CA ILE A 464 -28.89 17.63 -15.69
C ILE A 464 -30.31 18.04 -15.33
N ARG A 465 -30.44 18.90 -14.33
CA ARG A 465 -31.72 19.53 -14.00
C ARG A 465 -32.21 20.36 -15.19
N ARG A 466 -33.49 20.23 -15.53
CA ARG A 466 -34.17 21.01 -16.57
C ARG A 466 -34.32 22.48 -16.20
#